data_AF-A0A851VE43-F1
#
_entry.id   AF-A0A851VE43-F1
#
_cell.length_a   1.000
_cell.length_b   1.000
_cell.length_c   1.000
_cell.angle_alpha   90.00
_cell.angle_beta   90.00
_cell.angle_gamma   90.00
#
_symmetry.space_group_name_H-M   'P 1'
#
loop_
_entity.id
_entity.type
_entity.pdbx_description
1 polymer ?
#
loop_
_entity_poly.entity_id
_entity_poly.type
_entity_poly.pdbx_seq_one_letter_code
_entity_poly.pdbx_strand_id
1 'polypeptide(L)'
;MANTPLLLSICLLGACLGDENTVFIESREASSVLQRQRRANSNRLEEVIPGNLERECIEEKCSYEEAREVFENEEKTVNGDQCSPNPCQNGAECKDEINSYVCWCPAGYEGKNCEIDFTCAIKNGGCKHFCSHQPPKKVVCSCAPGYKLHEDGKSCEPTVPFPCGRITAPEAKRKLTRSMNTFEHWNITGDDLDDGLDEGLDNSTEPSAASSSEPGAGRSASISPVLRTGTRVVGGTDSLKGEVPWQVLLVNSEGLGFCGGSIINEKWVVTAAHCLKPGYTHNLTAVAGEHDVRSDDHTEQRRRVVRLVPHPTYNASINEYHNDIALLELERPLTLSSYVTPVCLGSREFTNALLKQGVGTVSGWGRQLFRGRKASTLQVLKVPFVDRPTCLKSTSTSILQNMFCAGYPAGGRDTCEGDSGGPYTTEIEGTWFLTGITSWGEECALPGKYGIYTRVSKYVKWIKQTTRLP
;
A
#
# COMPACT_ATOMS: atom_id res chain seq x y z
N MET A 1 51.12 8.32 -82.53
CA MET A 1 51.87 8.48 -81.27
C MET A 1 50.82 8.51 -80.17
N ALA A 2 50.68 7.42 -79.40
CA ALA A 2 51.37 7.22 -78.12
C ALA A 2 50.82 8.18 -77.04
N ASN A 3 50.22 7.77 -75.92
CA ASN A 3 50.16 6.44 -75.27
C ASN A 3 48.87 6.28 -74.43
N THR A 4 48.23 5.11 -74.52
CA THR A 4 47.70 4.38 -73.35
C THR A 4 48.89 3.70 -72.63
N PRO A 5 48.86 3.25 -71.35
CA PRO A 5 47.72 2.47 -70.80
C PRO A 5 47.54 2.41 -69.26
N LEU A 6 46.58 1.57 -68.84
CA LEU A 6 46.59 0.62 -67.67
C LEU A 6 46.84 1.19 -66.24
N LEU A 7 46.35 0.62 -65.14
CA LEU A 7 45.71 -0.66 -64.80
C LEU A 7 44.46 -0.39 -63.93
N LEU A 8 43.32 -1.09 -64.09
CA LEU A 8 42.94 -2.34 -63.39
C LEU A 8 42.94 -2.21 -61.84
N SER A 9 41.97 -2.75 -61.09
CA SER A 9 41.12 -3.91 -61.41
C SER A 9 39.93 -4.09 -60.46
N ILE A 10 38.84 -4.71 -60.95
CA ILE A 10 38.08 -5.84 -60.34
C ILE A 10 37.59 -5.67 -58.88
N CYS A 11 36.32 -5.86 -58.48
CA CYS A 11 35.06 -6.34 -59.10
C CYS A 11 33.94 -6.25 -58.00
N LEU A 12 32.71 -6.81 -58.05
CA LEU A 12 31.85 -7.61 -58.95
C LEU A 12 30.38 -7.36 -58.51
N LEU A 13 29.39 -7.77 -59.33
CA LEU A 13 28.01 -8.18 -58.94
C LEU A 13 27.13 -7.27 -58.04
N GLY A 14 25.99 -6.82 -58.59
CA GLY A 14 24.84 -6.38 -57.79
C GLY A 14 23.72 -5.73 -58.60
N ALA A 15 22.71 -6.51 -59.02
CA ALA A 15 21.41 -6.12 -59.62
C ALA A 15 21.43 -5.06 -60.76
N CYS A 16 21.22 -5.36 -62.04
CA CYS A 16 20.15 -6.13 -62.69
C CYS A 16 18.71 -5.67 -62.34
N LEU A 17 18.19 -4.81 -63.22
CA LEU A 17 16.89 -4.90 -63.90
C LEU A 17 15.61 -5.08 -63.05
N GLY A 18 14.74 -4.07 -63.07
CA GLY A 18 13.39 -4.16 -62.52
C GLY A 18 12.61 -2.84 -62.46
N ASP A 19 12.53 -2.08 -63.57
CA ASP A 19 11.58 -0.96 -63.67
C ASP A 19 10.15 -1.50 -63.82
N GLU A 20 9.49 -1.78 -62.70
CA GLU A 20 8.03 -1.85 -62.67
C GLU A 20 7.46 -0.43 -62.57
N ASN A 21 6.96 0.09 -63.70
CA ASN A 21 6.16 1.32 -63.71
C ASN A 21 4.84 1.11 -62.96
N THR A 22 4.83 1.40 -61.65
CA THR A 22 3.60 1.58 -60.88
C THR A 22 2.99 2.93 -61.22
N VAL A 23 2.02 2.93 -62.14
CA VAL A 23 1.33 4.14 -62.65
C VAL A 23 0.31 4.71 -61.62
N PHE A 24 0.23 4.14 -60.42
CA PHE A 24 -0.70 4.55 -59.36
C PHE A 24 0.05 4.81 -58.06
N ILE A 25 0.08 6.09 -57.67
CA ILE A 25 0.56 6.59 -56.37
C ILE A 25 -0.60 6.48 -55.36
N GLU A 26 -0.33 6.14 -54.11
CA GLU A 26 -1.37 6.14 -53.07
C GLU A 26 -1.96 7.55 -52.89
N SER A 27 -3.27 7.62 -52.64
CA SER A 27 -4.04 8.88 -52.49
C SER A 27 -3.33 9.92 -51.61
N ARG A 28 -2.72 9.48 -50.50
CA ARG A 28 -2.07 10.32 -49.51
C ARG A 28 -0.75 10.95 -49.98
N GLU A 29 -0.03 10.29 -50.89
CA GLU A 29 1.21 10.80 -51.48
C GLU A 29 0.95 11.70 -52.69
N ALA A 30 -0.08 11.39 -53.49
CA ALA A 30 -0.54 12.24 -54.60
C ALA A 30 -0.91 13.66 -54.13
N SER A 31 -1.46 13.79 -52.92
CA SER A 31 -1.79 15.06 -52.26
C SER A 31 -0.58 15.97 -51.96
N SER A 32 0.65 15.43 -51.93
CA SER A 32 1.86 16.21 -51.60
C SER A 32 2.55 16.84 -52.82
N VAL A 33 2.36 16.25 -54.00
CA VAL A 33 2.99 16.68 -55.27
C VAL A 33 2.13 17.72 -55.98
N LEU A 34 0.81 17.63 -55.86
CA LEU A 34 -0.12 18.62 -56.37
C LEU A 34 -0.56 19.56 -55.24
N GLN A 35 0.13 20.70 -55.08
CA GLN A 35 -0.50 21.88 -54.50
C GLN A 35 -1.60 22.38 -55.45
N ARG A 36 -2.76 21.71 -55.46
CA ARG A 36 -4.00 22.30 -55.98
C ARG A 36 -4.21 23.60 -55.21
N GLN A 37 -4.24 24.72 -55.93
CA GLN A 37 -4.85 25.92 -55.35
C GLN A 37 -6.31 25.58 -55.04
N ARG A 38 -6.71 25.81 -53.78
CA ARG A 38 -8.12 25.82 -53.37
C ARG A 38 -8.91 26.64 -54.39
N ARG A 39 -9.99 26.07 -54.95
CA ARG A 39 -10.82 26.79 -55.92
C ARG A 39 -11.76 27.82 -55.31
N ALA A 40 -11.92 27.83 -53.99
CA ALA A 40 -12.67 28.85 -53.27
C ALA A 40 -12.31 30.28 -53.74
N ASN A 41 -13.31 31.00 -54.27
CA ASN A 41 -13.21 32.34 -54.88
C ASN A 41 -12.45 32.40 -56.23
N SER A 42 -12.32 31.28 -56.95
CA SER A 42 -11.65 31.27 -58.27
C SER A 42 -12.46 31.95 -59.37
N ASN A 43 -13.79 32.07 -59.24
CA ASN A 43 -14.65 32.88 -60.11
C ASN A 43 -15.95 33.33 -59.43
N ARG A 44 -16.51 34.46 -59.91
CA ARG A 44 -17.64 35.23 -59.34
C ARG A 44 -19.03 34.55 -59.31
N LEU A 45 -19.13 33.24 -59.52
CA LEU A 45 -20.40 32.50 -59.69
C LEU A 45 -20.40 31.10 -59.03
N GLU A 46 -19.50 30.85 -58.07
CA GLU A 46 -19.34 29.54 -57.41
C GLU A 46 -20.63 29.13 -56.64
N GLU A 47 -21.30 30.09 -56.00
CA GLU A 47 -22.59 29.97 -55.26
C GLU A 47 -23.80 29.48 -56.10
N VAL A 48 -23.66 29.32 -57.42
CA VAL A 48 -24.74 28.84 -58.31
C VAL A 48 -24.68 27.32 -58.54
N ILE A 49 -23.63 26.66 -58.05
CA ILE A 49 -23.41 25.21 -58.22
C ILE A 49 -23.82 24.51 -56.92
N PRO A 50 -24.69 23.47 -56.95
CA PRO A 50 -25.02 22.71 -55.75
C PRO A 50 -23.78 21.99 -55.21
N GLY A 51 -23.52 22.14 -53.91
CA GLY A 51 -22.35 21.59 -53.22
C GLY A 51 -22.25 20.07 -53.33
N ASN A 52 -21.01 19.57 -53.30
CA ASN A 52 -20.72 18.14 -53.44
C ASN A 52 -19.83 17.64 -52.31
N LEU A 53 -20.38 16.75 -51.47
CA LEU A 53 -19.70 16.20 -50.28
C LEU A 53 -18.28 15.71 -50.54
N GLU A 54 -18.11 14.90 -51.57
CA GLU A 54 -16.85 14.22 -51.85
C GLU A 54 -15.80 15.22 -52.37
N ARG A 55 -16.21 16.18 -53.19
CA ARG A 55 -15.35 17.26 -53.69
C ARG A 55 -14.92 18.27 -52.62
N GLU A 56 -15.84 18.68 -51.76
CA GLU A 56 -15.64 19.85 -50.89
C GLU A 56 -15.19 19.48 -49.47
N CYS A 57 -15.64 18.35 -48.93
CA CYS A 57 -15.35 17.92 -47.55
C CYS A 57 -14.53 16.62 -47.42
N ILE A 58 -14.33 15.86 -48.51
CA ILE A 58 -13.52 14.62 -48.50
C ILE A 58 -12.20 14.82 -49.27
N GLU A 59 -12.24 15.32 -50.51
CA GLU A 59 -11.05 15.73 -51.29
C GLU A 59 -10.42 17.02 -50.73
N GLU A 60 -11.24 17.94 -50.20
CA GLU A 60 -10.81 19.19 -49.59
C GLU A 60 -11.34 19.36 -48.15
N LYS A 61 -10.85 20.37 -47.44
CA LYS A 61 -11.34 20.72 -46.10
C LYS A 61 -12.37 21.84 -46.21
N CYS A 62 -13.65 21.52 -46.16
CA CYS A 62 -14.74 22.50 -46.18
C CYS A 62 -14.86 23.33 -44.89
N SER A 63 -15.58 24.44 -45.01
CA SER A 63 -16.12 25.27 -43.94
C SER A 63 -17.50 24.78 -43.50
N TYR A 64 -18.03 25.35 -42.40
CA TYR A 64 -19.34 24.98 -41.88
C TYR A 64 -20.49 25.36 -42.83
N GLU A 65 -20.36 26.46 -43.57
CA GLU A 65 -21.39 26.91 -44.52
C GLU A 65 -21.43 26.02 -45.76
N GLU A 66 -20.28 25.64 -46.32
CA GLU A 66 -20.16 24.67 -47.42
C GLU A 66 -20.74 23.30 -47.01
N ALA A 67 -20.40 22.79 -45.81
CA ALA A 67 -20.96 21.54 -45.29
C ALA A 67 -22.49 21.59 -45.11
N ARG A 68 -23.05 22.75 -44.75
CA ARG A 68 -24.49 22.98 -44.60
C ARG A 68 -25.22 23.05 -45.95
N GLU A 69 -24.55 23.45 -47.02
CA GLU A 69 -25.11 23.48 -48.38
C GLU A 69 -25.18 22.09 -49.02
N VAL A 70 -24.26 21.20 -48.65
CA VAL A 70 -24.29 19.78 -49.05
C VAL A 70 -25.41 18.98 -48.38
N PHE A 71 -25.77 19.33 -47.15
CA PHE A 71 -26.77 18.61 -46.36
C PHE A 71 -27.94 19.54 -45.99
N GLU A 72 -29.02 19.50 -46.78
CA GLU A 72 -30.25 20.32 -46.63
C GLU A 72 -31.02 20.15 -45.29
N ASN A 73 -30.49 19.41 -44.30
CA ASN A 73 -31.08 19.24 -42.96
C ASN A 73 -30.01 19.31 -41.86
N GLU A 74 -30.24 20.19 -40.88
CA GLU A 74 -29.34 20.48 -39.75
C GLU A 74 -29.07 19.26 -38.83
N GLU A 75 -29.92 18.22 -38.88
CA GLU A 75 -29.71 16.98 -38.11
C GLU A 75 -28.51 16.15 -38.61
N LYS A 76 -28.10 16.28 -39.89
CA LYS A 76 -27.02 15.45 -40.49
C LYS A 76 -25.63 16.08 -40.45
N THR A 77 -25.51 17.37 -40.17
CA THR A 77 -24.21 18.07 -40.05
C THR A 77 -23.60 18.00 -38.65
N VAL A 78 -24.30 17.38 -37.68
CA VAL A 78 -23.94 17.48 -36.25
C VAL A 78 -23.62 16.14 -35.58
N ASN A 79 -23.95 14.97 -36.16
CA ASN A 79 -23.74 13.67 -35.49
C ASN A 79 -22.93 12.66 -36.33
N GLY A 80 -21.60 12.72 -36.24
CA GLY A 80 -20.69 11.67 -36.75
C GLY A 80 -20.28 10.70 -35.65
N ASP A 81 -20.40 9.39 -35.88
CA ASP A 81 -20.23 8.31 -34.88
C ASP A 81 -19.05 8.52 -33.91
N GLN A 82 -19.37 8.80 -32.65
CA GLN A 82 -18.39 9.06 -31.59
C GLN A 82 -17.87 7.78 -30.93
N CYS A 83 -18.33 6.60 -31.38
CA CYS A 83 -17.76 5.30 -31.06
C CYS A 83 -16.71 4.83 -32.09
N SER A 84 -16.28 5.68 -33.02
CA SER A 84 -15.24 5.36 -34.01
C SER A 84 -14.12 6.41 -34.03
N PRO A 85 -12.89 6.10 -33.54
CA PRO A 85 -12.47 4.85 -32.90
C PRO A 85 -13.12 4.66 -31.53
N ASN A 86 -13.33 3.40 -31.11
CA ASN A 86 -14.02 3.08 -29.85
C ASN A 86 -13.28 3.72 -28.65
N PRO A 87 -13.91 4.68 -27.94
CA PRO A 87 -13.29 5.35 -26.80
C PRO A 87 -13.31 4.49 -25.53
N CYS A 88 -14.14 3.44 -25.48
CA CYS A 88 -14.38 2.61 -24.31
C CYS A 88 -13.32 1.50 -24.16
N GLN A 89 -12.77 1.38 -22.95
CA GLN A 89 -11.69 0.47 -22.59
C GLN A 89 -12.20 -0.82 -21.94
N ASN A 90 -11.30 -1.75 -21.65
CA ASN A 90 -11.55 -2.95 -20.83
C ASN A 90 -12.72 -3.84 -21.30
N GLY A 91 -13.00 -3.86 -22.61
CA GLY A 91 -14.07 -4.67 -23.21
C GLY A 91 -15.47 -4.06 -23.07
N ALA A 92 -15.57 -2.76 -22.82
CA ALA A 92 -16.83 -2.03 -22.73
C ALA A 92 -17.51 -1.80 -24.10
N GLU A 93 -18.84 -1.83 -24.08
CA GLU A 93 -19.69 -1.59 -25.25
C GLU A 93 -19.96 -0.09 -25.40
N CYS A 94 -19.67 0.48 -26.56
CA CYS A 94 -19.87 1.89 -26.84
C CYS A 94 -21.24 2.12 -27.51
N LYS A 95 -21.98 3.12 -27.03
CA LYS A 95 -23.22 3.60 -27.65
C LYS A 95 -23.08 5.08 -28.05
N ASP A 96 -23.29 5.36 -29.32
CA ASP A 96 -23.39 6.72 -29.88
C ASP A 96 -24.66 7.43 -29.37
N GLU A 97 -24.54 8.72 -29.11
CA GLU A 97 -25.60 9.65 -28.70
C GLU A 97 -25.37 11.00 -29.42
N ILE A 98 -26.32 11.93 -29.32
CA ILE A 98 -26.21 13.24 -29.99
C ILE A 98 -25.08 14.07 -29.35
N ASN A 99 -23.96 14.25 -30.07
CA ASN A 99 -22.74 14.92 -29.59
C ASN A 99 -22.10 14.30 -28.31
N SER A 100 -22.39 13.03 -28.00
CA SER A 100 -21.64 12.26 -27.00
C SER A 100 -21.63 10.76 -27.25
N TYR A 101 -20.82 10.04 -26.48
CA TYR A 101 -20.89 8.58 -26.36
C TYR A 101 -21.16 8.17 -24.91
N VAL A 102 -21.74 6.99 -24.74
CA VAL A 102 -21.91 6.31 -23.45
C VAL A 102 -21.21 4.96 -23.51
N CYS A 103 -20.26 4.74 -22.61
CA CYS A 103 -19.61 3.45 -22.43
C CYS A 103 -20.36 2.60 -21.39
N TRP A 104 -20.83 1.43 -21.81
CA TRP A 104 -21.45 0.43 -20.94
C TRP A 104 -20.35 -0.44 -20.35
N CYS A 105 -19.88 -0.03 -19.16
CA CYS A 105 -18.76 -0.70 -18.51
C CYS A 105 -19.11 -2.12 -18.08
N PRO A 106 -18.28 -3.14 -18.41
CA PRO A 106 -18.37 -4.44 -17.79
C PRO A 106 -18.21 -4.25 -16.28
N ALA A 107 -19.00 -4.96 -15.49
CA ALA A 107 -19.02 -4.73 -14.04
C ALA A 107 -17.60 -4.80 -13.46
N GLY A 108 -17.29 -3.93 -12.50
CA GLY A 108 -15.92 -3.80 -11.98
C GLY A 108 -15.03 -2.85 -12.80
N TYR A 109 -15.59 -2.16 -13.79
CA TYR A 109 -14.99 -0.96 -14.38
C TYR A 109 -15.95 0.23 -14.24
N GLU A 110 -15.39 1.42 -13.98
CA GLU A 110 -16.06 2.71 -13.91
C GLU A 110 -15.26 3.76 -14.72
N GLY A 111 -15.73 5.01 -14.78
CA GLY A 111 -15.12 6.08 -15.58
C GLY A 111 -15.88 6.36 -16.87
N LYS A 112 -15.57 7.46 -17.56
CA LYS A 112 -16.29 7.85 -18.80
C LYS A 112 -16.03 6.83 -19.91
N ASN A 113 -14.86 6.22 -19.89
CA ASN A 113 -14.32 5.31 -20.88
C ASN A 113 -14.10 3.92 -20.28
N CYS A 114 -14.66 3.62 -19.11
CA CYS A 114 -14.46 2.37 -18.37
C CYS A 114 -12.98 2.09 -18.02
N GLU A 115 -12.19 3.16 -17.87
CA GLU A 115 -10.76 3.16 -17.61
C GLU A 115 -10.38 2.84 -16.15
N ILE A 116 -11.34 2.86 -15.22
CA ILE A 116 -11.12 2.70 -13.77
C ILE A 116 -11.51 1.28 -13.35
N ASP A 117 -10.54 0.40 -13.08
CA ASP A 117 -10.81 -0.91 -12.44
C ASP A 117 -11.24 -0.72 -10.97
N PHE A 118 -12.34 -1.39 -10.59
CA PHE A 118 -12.97 -1.34 -9.28
C PHE A 118 -13.15 -2.75 -8.69
N THR A 119 -12.04 -3.45 -8.50
CA THR A 119 -11.95 -4.72 -7.77
C THR A 119 -11.38 -4.54 -6.35
N CYS A 120 -11.61 -5.49 -5.42
CA CYS A 120 -10.99 -5.43 -4.09
C CYS A 120 -9.45 -5.45 -4.12
N ALA A 121 -8.85 -5.88 -5.22
CA ALA A 121 -7.40 -5.91 -5.44
C ALA A 121 -6.80 -4.50 -5.70
N ILE A 122 -7.63 -3.55 -6.14
CA ILE A 122 -7.23 -2.20 -6.54
C ILE A 122 -7.92 -1.20 -5.61
N LYS A 123 -7.12 -0.39 -4.90
CA LYS A 123 -7.59 0.60 -3.92
C LYS A 123 -8.59 0.03 -2.89
N ASN A 124 -8.46 -1.24 -2.52
CA ASN A 124 -9.39 -1.97 -1.65
C ASN A 124 -10.86 -1.89 -2.11
N GLY A 125 -11.12 -1.84 -3.43
CA GLY A 125 -12.45 -1.63 -3.98
C GLY A 125 -13.11 -0.35 -3.45
N GLY A 126 -12.32 0.71 -3.20
CA GLY A 126 -12.76 1.96 -2.60
C GLY A 126 -13.36 1.85 -1.19
N CYS A 127 -13.28 0.69 -0.54
CA CYS A 127 -13.80 0.49 0.80
C CYS A 127 -12.85 1.08 1.85
N LYS A 128 -13.37 1.88 2.78
CA LYS A 128 -12.57 2.48 3.86
C LYS A 128 -11.94 1.44 4.81
N HIS A 129 -12.65 0.33 5.06
CA HIS A 129 -12.17 -0.76 5.91
C HIS A 129 -12.07 -2.07 5.12
N PHE A 130 -13.13 -2.87 5.02
CA PHE A 130 -13.05 -4.22 4.44
C PHE A 130 -13.79 -4.31 3.11
N CYS A 131 -13.14 -4.89 2.11
CA CYS A 131 -13.74 -5.21 0.82
C CYS A 131 -14.08 -6.70 0.70
N SER A 132 -15.20 -7.03 0.07
CA SER A 132 -15.58 -8.41 -0.29
C SER A 132 -16.30 -8.45 -1.64
N HIS A 133 -16.18 -9.55 -2.38
CA HIS A 133 -16.83 -9.77 -3.66
C HIS A 133 -18.06 -10.69 -3.48
N GLN A 134 -19.27 -10.22 -3.81
CA GLN A 134 -20.53 -10.96 -3.57
C GLN A 134 -21.50 -10.84 -4.76
N PRO A 135 -21.52 -11.80 -5.70
CA PRO A 135 -22.41 -11.77 -6.87
C PRO A 135 -23.88 -11.51 -6.48
N PRO A 136 -24.60 -10.60 -7.16
CA PRO A 136 -24.22 -9.91 -8.40
C PRO A 136 -23.37 -8.63 -8.22
N LYS A 137 -23.09 -8.19 -6.98
CA LYS A 137 -22.27 -6.99 -6.70
C LYS A 137 -20.78 -7.33 -6.64
N LYS A 138 -19.97 -6.76 -7.53
CA LYS A 138 -18.52 -7.05 -7.55
C LYS A 138 -17.76 -6.53 -6.32
N VAL A 139 -18.26 -5.47 -5.66
CA VAL A 139 -17.69 -4.98 -4.40
C VAL A 139 -18.80 -4.73 -3.38
N VAL A 140 -18.60 -5.24 -2.17
CA VAL A 140 -19.41 -4.97 -0.96
C VAL A 140 -18.47 -4.62 0.18
N CYS A 141 -18.56 -3.37 0.64
CA CYS A 141 -17.77 -2.86 1.75
C CYS A 141 -18.39 -3.21 3.11
N SER A 142 -17.56 -3.37 4.13
CA SER A 142 -17.98 -3.52 5.52
C SER A 142 -16.96 -2.88 6.47
N CYS A 143 -17.38 -2.58 7.70
CA CYS A 143 -16.61 -1.75 8.63
C CYS A 143 -16.15 -2.52 9.87
N ALA A 144 -15.10 -2.01 10.52
CA ALA A 144 -14.59 -2.55 11.78
C ALA A 144 -15.55 -2.31 12.97
N PRO A 145 -15.41 -3.03 14.10
CA PRO A 145 -16.26 -2.82 15.28
C PRO A 145 -16.24 -1.37 15.79
N GLY A 146 -17.43 -0.84 16.10
CA GLY A 146 -17.60 0.57 16.48
C GLY A 146 -17.76 1.54 15.29
N TYR A 147 -17.90 1.02 14.06
CA TYR A 147 -18.20 1.79 12.87
C TYR A 147 -19.45 1.25 12.14
N LYS A 148 -20.13 2.11 11.38
CA LYS A 148 -21.23 1.81 10.47
C LYS A 148 -20.82 2.23 9.05
N LEU A 149 -21.29 1.48 8.05
CA LEU A 149 -21.15 1.87 6.64
C LEU A 149 -22.03 3.10 6.35
N HIS A 150 -21.42 4.12 5.75
CA HIS A 150 -22.08 5.34 5.31
C HIS A 150 -23.00 5.09 4.11
N GLU A 151 -23.84 6.07 3.76
CA GLU A 151 -24.84 5.94 2.68
C GLU A 151 -24.20 5.82 1.29
N ASP A 152 -22.95 6.24 1.12
CA ASP A 152 -22.14 6.01 -0.10
C ASP A 152 -21.76 4.53 -0.32
N GLY A 153 -22.00 3.65 0.66
CA GLY A 153 -21.68 2.23 0.59
C GLY A 153 -20.17 1.91 0.63
N LYS A 154 -19.30 2.89 0.90
CA LYS A 154 -17.83 2.80 0.84
C LYS A 154 -17.14 3.30 2.12
N SER A 155 -17.60 4.41 2.68
CA SER A 155 -17.04 5.06 3.87
C SER A 155 -17.52 4.38 5.16
N CYS A 156 -16.67 4.41 6.20
CA CYS A 156 -16.97 3.89 7.53
C CYS A 156 -16.97 5.03 8.57
N GLU A 157 -18.11 5.23 9.22
CA GLU A 157 -18.33 6.28 10.21
C GLU A 157 -18.41 5.71 11.64
N PRO A 158 -17.83 6.38 12.64
CA PRO A 158 -17.79 5.89 14.02
C PRO A 158 -19.17 5.99 14.68
N THR A 159 -19.68 4.89 15.23
CA THR A 159 -20.96 4.84 15.96
C THR A 159 -20.81 4.92 17.48
N VAL A 160 -19.59 4.79 17.99
CA VAL A 160 -19.26 4.86 19.42
C VAL A 160 -18.20 5.94 19.67
N PRO A 161 -18.08 6.50 20.90
CA PRO A 161 -17.09 7.55 21.20
C PRO A 161 -15.63 7.10 21.02
N PHE A 162 -15.36 5.82 21.32
CA PHE A 162 -14.01 5.22 21.32
C PHE A 162 -14.01 3.97 20.42
N PRO A 163 -14.14 4.14 19.09
CA PRO A 163 -14.18 3.03 18.15
C PRO A 163 -12.77 2.44 17.98
N CYS A 164 -12.66 1.20 17.51
CA CYS A 164 -11.34 0.57 17.41
C CYS A 164 -10.39 1.36 16.49
N GLY A 165 -9.10 1.25 16.76
CA GLY A 165 -8.04 1.78 15.91
C GLY A 165 -8.04 3.31 15.75
N ARG A 166 -8.77 4.06 16.59
CA ARG A 166 -8.89 5.51 16.47
C ARG A 166 -8.23 6.24 17.64
N ILE A 167 -7.32 7.15 17.31
CA ILE A 167 -6.69 8.03 18.30
C ILE A 167 -7.62 9.21 18.56
N THR A 168 -8.10 9.33 19.80
CA THR A 168 -9.08 10.37 20.19
C THR A 168 -8.53 11.40 21.19
N ALA A 169 -7.35 11.15 21.78
CA ALA A 169 -6.65 12.07 22.69
C ALA A 169 -6.36 13.45 22.05
N PRO A 170 -6.65 14.57 22.74
CA PRO A 170 -6.48 15.91 22.20
C PRO A 170 -5.02 16.26 21.90
N GLU A 171 -4.08 15.74 22.69
CA GLU A 171 -2.63 15.92 22.53
C GLU A 171 -2.16 15.31 21.21
N ALA A 172 -2.54 14.04 20.97
CA ALA A 172 -2.14 13.29 19.78
C ALA A 172 -2.85 13.74 18.50
N LYS A 173 -4.12 14.21 18.58
CA LYS A 173 -4.89 14.70 17.42
C LYS A 173 -4.17 15.77 16.59
N ARG A 174 -3.42 16.68 17.23
CA ARG A 174 -2.65 17.73 16.53
C ARG A 174 -1.53 17.20 15.63
N LYS A 175 -1.08 15.96 15.81
CA LYS A 175 -0.01 15.31 15.03
C LYS A 175 -0.56 14.55 13.81
N LEU A 176 -1.86 14.26 13.78
CA LEU A 176 -2.54 13.36 12.82
C LEU A 176 -3.32 14.13 11.74
N THR A 177 -2.76 15.22 11.22
CA THR A 177 -3.43 16.08 10.22
C THR A 177 -3.49 15.48 8.81
N ARG A 178 -2.82 14.36 8.55
CA ARG A 178 -2.88 13.59 7.30
C ARG A 178 -2.66 12.10 7.56
N SER A 179 -3.45 11.24 6.92
CA SER A 179 -3.24 9.79 6.90
C SER A 179 -1.89 9.48 6.22
N MET A 180 -1.15 8.50 6.74
CA MET A 180 0.17 8.15 6.19
C MET A 180 0.07 7.17 5.03
N ASN A 181 -0.77 6.14 5.20
CA ASN A 181 -1.05 5.19 4.13
C ASN A 181 -2.44 5.51 3.56
N THR A 182 -2.52 5.65 2.24
CA THR A 182 -3.79 5.75 1.50
C THR A 182 -3.93 4.55 0.57
N PHE A 183 -5.17 4.15 0.26
CA PHE A 183 -5.43 3.08 -0.71
C PHE A 183 -4.96 3.43 -2.14
N GLU A 184 -4.56 4.67 -2.41
CA GLU A 184 -4.11 5.14 -3.73
C GLU A 184 -2.91 4.35 -4.29
N HIS A 185 -2.11 3.74 -3.42
CA HIS A 185 -0.94 2.93 -3.78
C HIS A 185 -1.21 1.41 -3.75
N TRP A 186 -2.45 0.98 -3.46
CA TRP A 186 -2.84 -0.43 -3.41
C TRP A 186 -3.15 -0.95 -4.81
N ASN A 187 -2.12 -1.31 -5.56
CA ASN A 187 -2.23 -2.09 -6.80
C ASN A 187 -1.69 -3.50 -6.56
N ILE A 188 -2.59 -4.48 -6.38
CA ILE A 188 -2.20 -5.90 -6.42
C ILE A 188 -2.21 -6.35 -7.88
N THR A 189 -1.06 -6.24 -8.55
CA THR A 189 -0.81 -6.98 -9.80
C THR A 189 -0.81 -8.47 -9.50
N GLY A 190 -1.51 -9.26 -10.32
CA GLY A 190 -1.95 -10.63 -9.99
C GLY A 190 -0.88 -11.73 -9.93
N ASP A 191 0.40 -11.40 -9.83
CA ASP A 191 1.50 -12.37 -9.75
C ASP A 191 1.95 -12.53 -8.29
N ASP A 192 1.32 -13.48 -7.58
CA ASP A 192 1.82 -14.05 -6.31
C ASP A 192 1.03 -15.32 -5.92
N LEU A 193 0.60 -16.10 -6.93
CA LEU A 193 0.01 -17.43 -6.78
C LEU A 193 1.04 -18.51 -7.16
N ASP A 194 2.18 -18.52 -6.47
CA ASP A 194 3.09 -19.66 -6.50
C ASP A 194 3.61 -20.00 -5.09
N ASP A 195 2.96 -21.00 -4.48
CA ASP A 195 3.48 -21.79 -3.36
C ASP A 195 3.50 -23.24 -3.91
N GLY A 196 4.31 -23.47 -4.96
CA GLY A 196 4.07 -24.50 -5.98
C GLY A 196 5.29 -25.18 -6.63
N LEU A 197 6.24 -25.64 -5.80
CA LEU A 197 7.26 -26.67 -6.08
C LEU A 197 8.52 -26.31 -6.93
N ASP A 198 9.62 -26.88 -6.43
CA ASP A 198 10.72 -27.55 -7.15
C ASP A 198 12.12 -26.90 -7.22
N GLU A 199 13.09 -27.78 -7.40
CA GLU A 199 14.53 -27.64 -7.15
C GLU A 199 15.32 -26.95 -8.29
N GLY A 200 16.62 -26.71 -8.07
CA GLY A 200 17.57 -26.67 -9.18
C GLY A 200 18.53 -25.47 -9.26
N LEU A 201 19.49 -25.44 -8.32
CA LEU A 201 20.94 -25.20 -8.51
C LEU A 201 21.51 -24.08 -9.43
N ASP A 202 22.67 -23.64 -8.95
CA ASP A 202 23.76 -22.90 -9.59
C ASP A 202 23.56 -21.40 -9.96
N ASN A 203 24.23 -20.43 -9.31
CA ASN A 203 25.66 -20.25 -8.97
C ASN A 203 26.44 -19.56 -10.09
N SER A 204 26.81 -18.28 -9.89
CA SER A 204 28.13 -17.71 -10.23
C SER A 204 28.20 -16.19 -9.98
N THR A 205 29.00 -15.81 -8.98
CA THR A 205 30.08 -14.81 -9.08
C THR A 205 29.77 -13.35 -9.53
N GLU A 206 29.68 -12.46 -8.53
CA GLU A 206 30.65 -11.38 -8.22
C GLU A 206 31.77 -10.98 -9.24
N PRO A 207 32.48 -9.84 -9.05
CA PRO A 207 32.02 -8.49 -8.73
C PRO A 207 32.79 -7.41 -9.54
N SER A 208 32.52 -6.11 -9.34
CA SER A 208 33.54 -5.05 -9.53
C SER A 208 33.17 -3.75 -8.82
N ALA A 209 33.97 -3.41 -7.79
CA ALA A 209 34.08 -2.06 -7.22
C ALA A 209 35.23 -1.31 -7.96
N ALA A 210 35.58 -0.02 -7.77
CA ALA A 210 35.10 1.08 -6.93
C ALA A 210 35.66 2.43 -7.49
N SER A 211 35.23 3.58 -6.93
CA SER A 211 36.01 4.85 -6.79
C SER A 211 36.41 5.66 -8.05
N SER A 212 36.57 6.99 -8.05
CA SER A 212 36.16 8.07 -7.11
C SER A 212 36.39 9.49 -7.71
N SER A 213 35.78 10.51 -7.07
CA SER A 213 36.22 11.93 -6.92
C SER A 213 36.34 12.90 -8.12
N GLU A 214 35.31 13.75 -8.29
CA GLU A 214 35.28 15.24 -8.08
C GLU A 214 36.33 16.22 -8.70
N PRO A 215 36.09 17.57 -8.71
CA PRO A 215 34.86 18.36 -8.43
C PRO A 215 34.51 19.47 -9.46
N GLY A 216 33.32 20.09 -9.34
CA GLY A 216 32.95 21.32 -10.05
C GLY A 216 31.83 22.10 -9.34
N ALA A 217 32.06 23.38 -9.01
CA ALA A 217 31.22 24.12 -8.06
C ALA A 217 30.04 24.90 -8.69
N GLY A 218 28.87 24.84 -8.03
CA GLY A 218 27.71 25.71 -8.31
C GLY A 218 27.03 26.14 -7.00
N ARG A 219 26.84 27.44 -6.79
CA ARG A 219 26.28 28.01 -5.56
C ARG A 219 24.75 27.87 -5.51
N SER A 220 24.20 27.36 -4.41
CA SER A 220 22.81 27.58 -4.01
C SER A 220 22.69 27.70 -2.49
N ALA A 221 21.63 28.36 -2.01
CA ALA A 221 21.58 28.97 -0.68
C ALA A 221 21.49 27.96 0.49
N SER A 222 22.24 28.24 1.56
CA SER A 222 22.25 27.45 2.79
C SER A 222 21.02 27.73 3.66
N ILE A 223 20.05 26.81 3.68
CA ILE A 223 19.12 26.67 4.79
C ILE A 223 19.76 25.69 5.77
N SER A 224 20.42 26.21 6.81
CA SER A 224 21.03 25.38 7.85
C SER A 224 19.95 24.80 8.76
N PRO A 225 19.69 23.48 8.79
CA PRO A 225 18.89 22.90 9.84
C PRO A 225 19.69 23.02 11.15
N VAL A 226 19.05 23.49 12.22
CA VAL A 226 19.67 23.54 13.55
C VAL A 226 19.92 22.10 14.00
N LEU A 227 21.18 21.66 13.87
CA LEU A 227 21.63 20.35 14.32
C LEU A 227 21.56 20.31 15.85
N ARG A 228 20.41 19.92 16.41
CA ARG A 228 20.31 19.58 17.83
C ARG A 228 21.11 18.30 18.05
N THR A 229 22.34 18.46 18.50
CA THR A 229 23.24 17.40 18.97
C THR A 229 22.73 16.80 20.28
N GLY A 230 21.64 16.03 20.17
CA GLY A 230 21.10 15.18 21.23
C GLY A 230 21.41 13.71 20.94
N THR A 231 22.54 13.21 21.43
CA THR A 231 22.89 11.78 21.36
C THR A 231 22.02 10.96 22.31
N ARG A 232 20.98 10.29 21.80
CA ARG A 232 20.44 8.99 22.28
C ARG A 232 19.20 8.56 21.49
N VAL A 233 19.35 7.67 20.53
CA VAL A 233 18.27 6.80 20.04
C VAL A 233 18.86 5.53 19.42
N VAL A 234 18.17 4.41 19.54
CA VAL A 234 18.10 3.40 18.47
C VAL A 234 16.64 3.34 18.03
N GLY A 235 16.31 4.04 16.94
CA GLY A 235 14.97 4.04 16.33
C GLY A 235 13.92 5.02 16.85
N GLY A 236 13.40 4.78 18.06
CA GLY A 236 12.12 5.36 18.51
C GLY A 236 12.11 6.87 18.82
N THR A 237 10.92 7.43 18.93
CA THR A 237 10.69 8.75 19.54
C THR A 237 9.71 8.61 20.69
N ASP A 238 9.85 9.46 21.71
CA ASP A 238 8.81 9.62 22.74
C ASP A 238 7.44 9.85 22.06
N SER A 239 6.47 9.02 22.42
CA SER A 239 5.09 9.20 21.97
C SER A 239 4.45 10.43 22.61
N LEU A 240 3.40 10.96 22.00
CA LEU A 240 2.48 11.83 22.71
C LEU A 240 1.56 10.99 23.60
N LYS A 241 1.11 11.57 24.72
CA LYS A 241 0.12 10.93 25.58
C LYS A 241 -1.14 10.60 24.78
N GLY A 242 -1.56 9.33 24.84
CA GLY A 242 -2.69 8.83 24.05
C GLY A 242 -2.44 8.65 22.55
N GLU A 243 -1.20 8.73 22.05
CA GLU A 243 -0.87 8.41 20.65
C GLU A 243 -1.04 6.91 20.33
N VAL A 244 -0.94 6.03 21.34
CA VAL A 244 -1.16 4.58 21.19
C VAL A 244 -2.12 4.06 22.28
N PRO A 245 -3.43 4.35 22.19
CA PRO A 245 -4.39 4.07 23.27
C PRO A 245 -4.74 2.58 23.45
N TRP A 246 -4.25 1.70 22.55
CA TRP A 246 -4.35 0.24 22.66
C TRP A 246 -3.14 -0.41 23.33
N GLN A 247 -2.10 0.35 23.65
CA GLN A 247 -0.90 -0.19 24.31
C GLN A 247 -1.23 -0.68 25.72
N VAL A 248 -0.70 -1.85 26.06
CA VAL A 248 -0.72 -2.42 27.42
C VAL A 248 0.71 -2.63 27.90
N LEU A 249 0.96 -2.38 29.17
CA LEU A 249 2.14 -2.84 29.90
C LEU A 249 1.77 -4.06 30.74
N LEU A 250 2.51 -5.16 30.59
CA LEU A 250 2.38 -6.37 31.42
C LEU A 250 3.36 -6.30 32.59
N VAL A 251 2.80 -6.40 33.80
CA VAL A 251 3.49 -6.18 35.06
C VAL A 251 3.41 -7.44 35.93
N ASN A 252 4.54 -7.87 36.48
CA ASN A 252 4.66 -9.04 37.36
C ASN A 252 4.19 -8.73 38.80
N SER A 253 4.27 -9.71 39.70
CA SER A 253 3.94 -9.55 41.12
C SER A 253 4.78 -8.53 41.90
N GLU A 254 5.93 -8.12 41.36
CA GLU A 254 6.86 -7.15 41.99
C GLU A 254 6.60 -5.71 41.51
N GLY A 255 5.64 -5.50 40.61
CA GLY A 255 5.41 -4.20 39.97
C GLY A 255 6.34 -3.90 38.79
N LEU A 256 7.17 -4.86 38.36
CA LEU A 256 8.10 -4.68 37.24
C LEU A 256 7.40 -4.96 35.90
N GLY A 257 7.39 -3.94 35.02
CA GLY A 257 6.96 -4.08 33.63
C GLY A 257 7.96 -4.89 32.81
N PHE A 258 7.52 -5.99 32.19
CA PHE A 258 8.40 -6.94 31.49
C PHE A 258 8.07 -7.17 30.02
N CYS A 259 6.79 -7.15 29.64
CA CYS A 259 6.31 -7.28 28.25
C CYS A 259 5.24 -6.21 27.92
N GLY A 260 4.97 -6.04 26.63
CA GLY A 260 3.82 -5.30 26.12
C GLY A 260 2.59 -6.19 25.86
N GLY A 261 1.51 -5.54 25.45
CA GLY A 261 0.28 -6.16 24.97
C GLY A 261 -0.56 -5.16 24.17
N SER A 262 -1.62 -5.65 23.52
CA SER A 262 -2.57 -4.84 22.75
C SER A 262 -4.00 -5.08 23.18
N ILE A 263 -4.75 -4.04 23.48
CA ILE A 263 -6.19 -4.11 23.78
C ILE A 263 -6.95 -4.48 22.50
N ILE A 264 -7.70 -5.59 22.49
CA ILE A 264 -8.54 -5.99 21.35
C ILE A 264 -10.04 -5.82 21.62
N ASN A 265 -10.44 -5.77 22.90
CA ASN A 265 -11.71 -5.23 23.38
C ASN A 265 -11.59 -4.89 24.87
N GLU A 266 -12.67 -4.47 25.52
CA GLU A 266 -12.68 -4.05 26.93
C GLU A 266 -12.24 -5.16 27.90
N LYS A 267 -12.40 -6.44 27.55
CA LYS A 267 -12.08 -7.58 28.43
C LYS A 267 -10.84 -8.38 28.00
N TRP A 268 -10.31 -8.14 26.79
CA TRP A 268 -9.29 -8.98 26.18
C TRP A 268 -8.07 -8.20 25.70
N VAL A 269 -6.90 -8.70 26.08
CA VAL A 269 -5.58 -8.25 25.61
C VAL A 269 -4.90 -9.38 24.86
N VAL A 270 -4.23 -9.08 23.77
CA VAL A 270 -3.34 -10.01 23.05
C VAL A 270 -1.88 -9.65 23.31
N THR A 271 -1.02 -10.65 23.42
CA THR A 271 0.43 -10.51 23.67
C THR A 271 1.18 -11.72 23.07
N ALA A 272 2.50 -11.79 23.26
CA ALA A 272 3.31 -12.95 22.91
C ALA A 272 3.15 -14.06 23.97
N ALA A 273 3.24 -15.33 23.57
CA ALA A 273 3.10 -16.46 24.49
C ALA A 273 4.35 -16.68 25.34
N HIS A 274 5.55 -16.34 24.85
CA HIS A 274 6.79 -16.44 25.63
C HIS A 274 6.80 -15.50 26.86
N CYS A 275 6.02 -14.42 26.84
CA CYS A 275 5.77 -13.57 28.01
C CYS A 275 5.05 -14.30 29.16
N LEU A 276 4.49 -15.49 28.93
CA LEU A 276 3.74 -16.28 29.91
C LEU A 276 4.55 -17.44 30.50
N LYS A 277 5.89 -17.37 30.44
CA LYS A 277 6.79 -18.35 31.05
C LYS A 277 6.58 -18.45 32.58
N PRO A 278 6.74 -19.66 33.19
CA PRO A 278 6.66 -19.84 34.63
C PRO A 278 7.59 -18.88 35.39
N GLY A 279 7.06 -18.20 36.40
CA GLY A 279 7.74 -17.15 37.16
C GLY A 279 7.12 -15.77 36.99
N TYR A 280 6.69 -15.39 35.78
CA TYR A 280 6.08 -14.08 35.51
C TYR A 280 4.54 -14.07 35.57
N THR A 281 3.93 -15.25 35.64
CA THR A 281 2.47 -15.45 35.53
C THR A 281 1.71 -15.33 36.85
N HIS A 282 2.39 -15.39 38.00
CA HIS A 282 1.76 -15.18 39.30
C HIS A 282 1.40 -13.70 39.47
N ASN A 283 0.11 -13.42 39.73
CA ASN A 283 -0.45 -12.07 39.87
C ASN A 283 -0.18 -11.12 38.69
N LEU A 284 -0.12 -11.67 37.46
CA LEU A 284 0.01 -10.88 36.23
C LEU A 284 -1.06 -9.77 36.15
N THR A 285 -0.60 -8.53 35.98
CA THR A 285 -1.45 -7.35 35.85
C THR A 285 -1.21 -6.68 34.50
N ALA A 286 -2.30 -6.42 33.77
CA ALA A 286 -2.31 -5.57 32.59
C ALA A 286 -2.56 -4.12 33.02
N VAL A 287 -1.74 -3.20 32.52
CA VAL A 287 -1.92 -1.75 32.71
C VAL A 287 -2.16 -1.10 31.35
N ALA A 288 -3.36 -0.57 31.15
CA ALA A 288 -3.74 0.18 29.95
C ALA A 288 -3.73 1.68 30.24
N GLY A 289 -3.50 2.53 29.24
CA GLY A 289 -3.50 4.00 29.40
C GLY A 289 -2.25 4.58 30.09
N GLU A 290 -1.26 3.72 30.35
CA GLU A 290 0.08 4.07 30.83
C GLU A 290 0.87 4.89 29.79
N HIS A 291 1.71 5.82 30.24
CA HIS A 291 2.52 6.67 29.37
C HIS A 291 3.96 6.86 29.87
N ASP A 292 4.15 7.37 31.09
CA ASP A 292 5.46 7.41 31.76
C ASP A 292 5.41 6.58 33.05
N VAL A 293 6.08 5.42 33.05
CA VAL A 293 6.06 4.46 34.16
C VAL A 293 6.67 4.98 35.47
N ARG A 294 7.10 6.25 35.52
CA ARG A 294 7.56 6.96 36.73
C ARG A 294 6.47 7.79 37.40
N SER A 295 5.37 8.12 36.71
CA SER A 295 4.24 8.87 37.26
C SER A 295 2.94 8.05 37.21
N ASP A 296 1.97 8.44 38.02
CA ASP A 296 0.57 8.05 37.88
C ASP A 296 -0.15 9.32 37.44
N ASP A 297 -0.56 9.37 36.16
CA ASP A 297 -1.21 10.52 35.58
C ASP A 297 -2.75 10.38 35.60
N HIS A 298 -3.25 9.39 36.35
CA HIS A 298 -4.67 9.02 36.50
C HIS A 298 -5.36 8.59 35.19
N THR A 299 -4.58 8.26 34.17
CA THR A 299 -5.06 7.62 32.92
C THR A 299 -4.95 6.10 32.96
N GLU A 300 -4.20 5.59 33.93
CA GLU A 300 -3.76 4.21 34.07
C GLU A 300 -4.88 3.31 34.60
N GLN A 301 -5.18 2.24 33.88
CA GLN A 301 -6.16 1.23 34.25
C GLN A 301 -5.50 -0.11 34.49
N ARG A 302 -5.22 -0.38 35.77
CA ARG A 302 -4.71 -1.67 36.23
C ARG A 302 -5.84 -2.70 36.26
N ARG A 303 -5.59 -3.88 35.70
CA ARG A 303 -6.51 -5.03 35.62
C ARG A 303 -5.73 -6.34 35.83
N ARG A 304 -6.14 -7.12 36.83
CA ARG A 304 -5.59 -8.47 37.03
C ARG A 304 -6.02 -9.38 35.88
N VAL A 305 -5.11 -10.24 35.43
CA VAL A 305 -5.42 -11.26 34.42
C VAL A 305 -5.95 -12.50 35.12
N VAL A 306 -7.12 -12.98 34.70
CA VAL A 306 -7.80 -14.15 35.32
C VAL A 306 -7.68 -15.42 34.49
N ARG A 307 -7.41 -15.29 33.18
CA ARG A 307 -7.18 -16.45 32.30
C ARG A 307 -6.07 -16.16 31.30
N LEU A 308 -5.13 -17.08 31.22
CA LEU A 308 -4.04 -17.10 30.25
C LEU A 308 -4.37 -18.12 29.17
N VAL A 309 -4.36 -17.71 27.91
CA VAL A 309 -4.68 -18.58 26.76
C VAL A 309 -3.57 -18.45 25.70
N PRO A 310 -2.42 -19.12 25.88
CA PRO A 310 -1.46 -19.29 24.78
C PRO A 310 -2.11 -20.06 23.62
N HIS A 311 -1.59 -19.89 22.41
CA HIS A 311 -2.07 -20.66 21.25
C HIS A 311 -1.95 -22.17 21.51
N PRO A 312 -2.93 -23.02 21.15
CA PRO A 312 -2.91 -24.44 21.49
C PRO A 312 -1.70 -25.24 20.98
N THR A 313 -1.05 -24.75 19.93
CA THR A 313 0.16 -25.34 19.32
C THR A 313 1.46 -24.61 19.71
N TYR A 314 1.40 -23.72 20.70
CA TYR A 314 2.58 -23.08 21.29
C TYR A 314 3.31 -24.07 22.21
N ASN A 315 4.62 -24.23 22.03
CA ASN A 315 5.44 -25.04 22.93
C ASN A 315 6.86 -24.51 23.05
N ALA A 316 7.11 -23.78 24.15
CA ALA A 316 8.41 -23.17 24.44
C ALA A 316 9.58 -24.15 24.55
N SER A 317 9.33 -25.43 24.84
CA SER A 317 10.37 -26.47 24.93
C SER A 317 10.78 -27.03 23.57
N ILE A 318 9.99 -26.79 22.51
CA ILE A 318 10.28 -27.24 21.14
C ILE A 318 10.75 -26.05 20.29
N ASN A 319 10.00 -24.96 20.31
CA ASN A 319 10.35 -23.71 19.62
C ASN A 319 9.62 -22.55 20.32
N GLU A 320 10.38 -21.71 21.02
CA GLU A 320 9.87 -20.57 21.79
C GLU A 320 9.05 -19.55 20.97
N TYR A 321 9.26 -19.50 19.65
CA TYR A 321 8.68 -18.48 18.78
C TYR A 321 7.58 -19.04 17.86
N HIS A 322 7.42 -20.36 17.78
CA HIS A 322 6.37 -20.97 16.96
C HIS A 322 4.98 -20.82 17.60
N ASN A 323 4.09 -20.12 16.91
CA ASN A 323 2.78 -19.68 17.43
C ASN A 323 2.88 -18.85 18.71
N ASP A 324 3.87 -17.95 18.77
CA ASP A 324 4.12 -17.05 19.89
C ASP A 324 3.07 -15.93 19.97
N ILE A 325 1.87 -16.33 20.39
CA ILE A 325 0.70 -15.49 20.61
C ILE A 325 -0.15 -16.04 21.74
N ALA A 326 -0.62 -15.15 22.62
CA ALA A 326 -1.51 -15.48 23.72
C ALA A 326 -2.60 -14.43 23.92
N LEU A 327 -3.72 -14.86 24.47
CA LEU A 327 -4.84 -14.02 24.85
C LEU A 327 -4.98 -14.00 26.38
N LEU A 328 -5.23 -12.82 26.93
CA LEU A 328 -5.35 -12.54 28.35
C LEU A 328 -6.77 -12.07 28.64
N GLU A 329 -7.50 -12.80 29.49
CA GLU A 329 -8.82 -12.38 29.97
C GLU A 329 -8.65 -11.51 31.22
N LEU A 330 -9.18 -10.29 31.18
CA LEU A 330 -9.16 -9.36 32.29
C LEU A 330 -10.27 -9.68 33.30
N GLU A 331 -9.96 -9.53 34.59
CA GLU A 331 -10.90 -9.76 35.70
C GLU A 331 -12.21 -8.96 35.57
N ARG A 332 -12.08 -7.71 35.14
CA ARG A 332 -13.18 -6.78 34.88
C ARG A 332 -12.86 -5.95 33.63
N PRO A 333 -13.86 -5.51 32.86
CA PRO A 333 -13.63 -4.69 31.68
C PRO A 333 -12.82 -3.41 31.95
N LEU A 334 -12.12 -2.95 30.93
CA LEU A 334 -11.54 -1.61 30.81
C LEU A 334 -12.66 -0.60 30.54
N THR A 335 -12.53 0.59 31.13
CA THR A 335 -13.42 1.71 30.83
C THR A 335 -12.82 2.45 29.63
N LEU A 336 -13.46 2.39 28.47
CA LEU A 336 -12.92 3.04 27.28
C LEU A 336 -12.86 4.56 27.45
N SER A 337 -11.76 5.15 26.99
CA SER A 337 -11.45 6.58 27.10
C SER A 337 -10.51 6.99 25.97
N SER A 338 -10.21 8.29 25.87
CA SER A 338 -9.26 8.79 24.87
C SER A 338 -7.84 8.24 24.97
N TYR A 339 -7.49 7.62 26.10
CA TYR A 339 -6.19 7.00 26.37
C TYR A 339 -6.27 5.47 26.44
N VAL A 340 -7.48 4.89 26.41
CA VAL A 340 -7.74 3.44 26.50
C VAL A 340 -8.81 3.07 25.46
N THR A 341 -8.37 2.59 24.30
CA THR A 341 -9.22 2.26 23.15
C THR A 341 -8.65 1.02 22.44
N PRO A 342 -9.44 0.02 22.03
CA PRO A 342 -8.93 -1.17 21.35
C PRO A 342 -8.32 -0.87 19.97
N VAL A 343 -7.37 -1.70 19.53
CA VAL A 343 -6.90 -1.72 18.13
C VAL A 343 -7.87 -2.51 17.26
N CYS A 344 -8.05 -2.15 15.99
CA CYS A 344 -8.90 -2.95 15.10
C CYS A 344 -8.22 -4.26 14.69
N LEU A 345 -9.03 -5.31 14.50
CA LEU A 345 -8.63 -6.57 13.88
C LEU A 345 -9.24 -6.66 12.49
N GLY A 346 -8.41 -6.87 11.47
CA GLY A 346 -8.85 -7.03 10.08
C GLY A 346 -9.21 -8.48 9.73
N SER A 347 -9.76 -8.70 8.53
CA SER A 347 -9.81 -10.04 7.93
C SER A 347 -8.38 -10.53 7.62
N ARG A 348 -8.19 -11.84 7.40
CA ARG A 348 -6.87 -12.40 7.08
C ARG A 348 -6.30 -11.78 5.81
N GLU A 349 -7.14 -11.62 4.80
CA GLU A 349 -6.85 -11.10 3.46
C GLU A 349 -6.47 -9.62 3.55
N PHE A 350 -7.31 -8.80 4.18
CA PHE A 350 -7.07 -7.38 4.40
C PHE A 350 -5.79 -7.13 5.23
N THR A 351 -5.60 -7.87 6.31
CA THR A 351 -4.41 -7.75 7.18
C THR A 351 -3.13 -8.12 6.44
N ASN A 352 -3.17 -9.09 5.51
CA ASN A 352 -2.02 -9.44 4.67
C ASN A 352 -1.70 -8.36 3.62
N ALA A 353 -2.71 -7.79 2.96
CA ALA A 353 -2.52 -6.69 2.01
C ALA A 353 -1.93 -5.45 2.70
N LEU A 354 -2.55 -5.05 3.82
CA LEU A 354 -2.11 -3.93 4.65
C LEU A 354 -0.68 -4.12 5.18
N LEU A 355 -0.28 -5.35 5.54
CA LEU A 355 1.08 -5.65 5.98
C LEU A 355 2.11 -5.53 4.84
N LYS A 356 1.77 -5.94 3.61
CA LYS A 356 2.68 -5.82 2.45
C LYS A 356 2.88 -4.37 2.00
N GLN A 357 1.86 -3.53 2.10
CA GLN A 357 1.80 -2.22 1.43
C GLN A 357 1.91 -1.01 2.38
N GLY A 358 1.69 -1.19 3.68
CA GLY A 358 1.76 -0.10 4.66
C GLY A 358 3.02 -0.12 5.54
N VAL A 359 3.48 1.06 5.95
CA VAL A 359 4.51 1.18 6.99
C VAL A 359 3.90 0.87 8.35
N GLY A 360 4.50 -0.06 9.10
CA GLY A 360 4.08 -0.39 10.45
C GLY A 360 4.57 0.62 11.49
N THR A 361 3.85 0.72 12.61
CA THR A 361 4.29 1.39 13.83
C THR A 361 4.27 0.39 14.98
N VAL A 362 5.40 0.31 15.66
CA VAL A 362 5.62 -0.48 16.87
C VAL A 362 5.76 0.45 18.06
N SER A 363 5.38 -0.04 19.24
CA SER A 363 5.43 0.75 20.47
C SER A 363 5.67 -0.10 21.72
N GLY A 364 6.30 0.51 22.71
CA GLY A 364 6.59 -0.12 23.99
C GLY A 364 7.56 0.67 24.87
N TRP A 365 7.93 0.04 25.98
CA TRP A 365 8.89 0.56 26.98
C TRP A 365 10.17 -0.29 27.00
N GLY A 366 10.52 -0.91 25.88
CA GLY A 366 11.73 -1.71 25.72
C GLY A 366 13.01 -0.89 25.89
N ARG A 367 14.15 -1.59 25.79
CA ARG A 367 15.46 -0.95 25.89
C ARG A 367 15.71 -0.04 24.68
N GLN A 368 16.12 1.21 24.93
CA GLN A 368 16.42 2.18 23.86
C GLN A 368 17.74 1.89 23.09
N LEU A 369 18.49 0.88 23.53
CA LEU A 369 19.80 0.43 23.05
C LEU A 369 19.95 -1.06 23.39
N PHE A 370 20.69 -1.84 22.61
CA PHE A 370 21.02 -3.23 22.98
C PHE A 370 21.71 -3.26 24.37
N ARG A 371 21.21 -4.11 25.28
CA ARG A 371 21.58 -4.16 26.72
C ARG A 371 21.44 -2.83 27.49
N GLY A 372 20.82 -1.81 26.91
CA GLY A 372 20.58 -0.51 27.52
C GLY A 372 19.50 -0.50 28.60
N ARG A 373 19.14 0.70 29.06
CA ARG A 373 18.01 0.92 29.99
C ARG A 373 16.68 0.92 29.22
N LYS A 374 15.62 0.44 29.89
CA LYS A 374 14.23 0.59 29.43
C LYS A 374 13.84 2.08 29.37
N ALA A 375 13.00 2.43 28.39
CA ALA A 375 12.39 3.75 28.34
C ALA A 375 11.43 3.95 29.53
N SER A 376 11.32 5.18 30.05
CA SER A 376 10.28 5.51 31.03
C SER A 376 8.99 5.93 30.34
N THR A 377 9.12 6.80 29.35
CA THR A 377 8.03 7.26 28.48
C THR A 377 7.85 6.29 27.31
N LEU A 378 6.59 6.00 26.97
CA LEU A 378 6.22 5.10 25.87
C LEU A 378 6.87 5.56 24.56
N GLN A 379 7.62 4.67 23.92
CA GLN A 379 8.27 4.92 22.63
C GLN A 379 7.35 4.49 21.48
N VAL A 380 7.46 5.20 20.37
CA VAL A 380 6.92 4.79 19.05
C VAL A 380 8.04 4.77 18.02
N LEU A 381 8.06 3.73 17.18
CA LEU A 381 8.96 3.61 16.04
C LEU A 381 8.16 3.18 14.81
N LYS A 382 8.48 3.74 13.65
CA LYS A 382 7.97 3.28 12.36
C LYS A 382 8.96 2.33 11.73
N VAL A 383 8.48 1.20 11.22
CA VAL A 383 9.28 0.13 10.60
C VAL A 383 8.60 -0.34 9.32
N PRO A 384 9.32 -0.44 8.19
CA PRO A 384 8.77 -1.01 6.98
C PRO A 384 8.75 -2.54 7.06
N PHE A 385 7.77 -3.16 6.42
CA PHE A 385 7.76 -4.59 6.17
C PHE A 385 8.95 -4.99 5.29
N VAL A 386 9.54 -6.16 5.57
CA VAL A 386 10.66 -6.73 4.80
C VAL A 386 10.18 -7.99 4.09
N ASP A 387 10.52 -8.12 2.81
CA ASP A 387 10.14 -9.26 1.99
C ASP A 387 10.72 -10.59 2.53
N ARG A 388 10.03 -11.70 2.23
CA ARG A 388 10.41 -13.00 2.81
C ARG A 388 11.80 -13.48 2.38
N PRO A 389 12.23 -13.37 1.11
CA PRO A 389 13.61 -13.68 0.71
C PRO A 389 14.69 -12.90 1.49
N THR A 390 14.56 -11.59 1.63
CA THR A 390 15.50 -10.74 2.39
C THR A 390 15.48 -11.09 3.88
N CYS A 391 14.28 -11.28 4.44
CA CYS A 391 14.06 -11.71 5.81
C CYS A 391 14.77 -13.05 6.12
N LEU A 392 14.61 -14.06 5.26
CA LEU A 392 15.28 -15.36 5.42
C LEU A 392 16.81 -15.27 5.29
N LYS A 393 17.32 -14.47 4.35
CA LYS A 393 18.77 -14.27 4.18
C LYS A 393 19.43 -13.51 5.35
N SER A 394 18.64 -12.83 6.18
CA SER A 394 19.14 -12.01 7.30
C SER A 394 19.58 -12.83 8.52
N THR A 395 19.13 -14.07 8.68
CA THR A 395 19.34 -14.88 9.90
C THR A 395 19.70 -16.33 9.57
N SER A 396 20.42 -16.99 10.48
CA SER A 396 20.62 -18.44 10.45
C SER A 396 19.45 -19.22 11.08
N THR A 397 18.50 -18.53 11.72
CA THR A 397 17.34 -19.13 12.40
C THR A 397 16.17 -19.28 11.43
N SER A 398 15.41 -20.37 11.54
CA SER A 398 14.30 -20.66 10.62
C SER A 398 13.07 -19.75 10.84
N ILE A 399 12.78 -18.89 9.86
CA ILE A 399 11.59 -18.02 9.89
C ILE A 399 10.38 -18.70 9.21
N LEU A 400 9.40 -19.05 10.04
CA LEU A 400 8.19 -19.77 9.67
C LEU A 400 7.15 -18.87 8.98
N GLN A 401 6.22 -19.46 8.21
CA GLN A 401 5.19 -18.70 7.46
C GLN A 401 4.21 -17.89 8.35
N ASN A 402 4.14 -18.20 9.65
CA ASN A 402 3.36 -17.47 10.64
C ASN A 402 4.12 -16.28 11.26
N MET A 403 5.30 -15.95 10.74
CA MET A 403 6.14 -14.82 11.14
C MET A 403 6.31 -13.83 9.98
N PHE A 404 6.92 -12.67 10.26
CA PHE A 404 7.49 -11.76 9.27
C PHE A 404 8.60 -10.90 9.88
N CYS A 405 9.48 -10.35 9.04
CA CYS A 405 10.46 -9.35 9.44
C CYS A 405 9.95 -7.93 9.17
N ALA A 406 10.33 -6.99 10.01
CA ALA A 406 10.22 -5.56 9.73
C ALA A 406 11.38 -4.79 10.35
N GLY A 407 11.86 -3.75 9.67
CA GLY A 407 13.04 -2.99 10.08
C GLY A 407 13.78 -2.35 8.90
N TYR A 408 14.87 -1.65 9.17
CA TYR A 408 15.66 -0.97 8.15
C TYR A 408 16.94 -1.74 7.82
N PRO A 409 17.30 -1.96 6.53
CA PRO A 409 18.52 -2.69 6.16
C PRO A 409 19.82 -2.11 6.75
N ALA A 410 19.87 -0.78 6.92
CA ALA A 410 20.98 -0.07 7.55
C ALA A 410 21.09 -0.27 9.07
N GLY A 411 20.13 -0.96 9.71
CA GLY A 411 20.03 -1.06 11.16
C GLY A 411 19.71 0.29 11.82
N GLY A 412 20.18 0.47 13.06
CA GLY A 412 20.06 1.71 13.83
C GLY A 412 18.64 2.08 14.29
N ARG A 413 17.61 1.37 13.83
CA ARG A 413 16.21 1.47 14.28
C ARG A 413 15.54 0.09 14.30
N ASP A 414 15.07 -0.37 15.47
CA ASP A 414 14.39 -1.66 15.66
C ASP A 414 13.64 -1.69 17.00
N THR A 415 12.79 -2.70 17.21
CA THR A 415 12.29 -3.09 18.54
C THR A 415 13.39 -3.72 19.38
N CYS A 416 13.24 -3.73 20.71
CA CYS A 416 14.21 -4.36 21.60
C CYS A 416 13.58 -5.06 22.82
N GLU A 417 14.42 -5.67 23.66
CA GLU A 417 14.00 -6.35 24.89
C GLU A 417 13.03 -5.49 25.71
N GLY A 418 11.84 -6.04 26.02
CA GLY A 418 10.77 -5.35 26.75
C GLY A 418 9.66 -4.78 25.87
N ASP A 419 9.85 -4.73 24.54
CA ASP A 419 8.76 -4.49 23.58
C ASP A 419 8.01 -5.78 23.20
N SER A 420 8.54 -6.95 23.60
CA SER A 420 7.94 -8.28 23.40
C SER A 420 6.47 -8.32 23.80
N GLY A 421 5.63 -8.89 22.93
CA GLY A 421 4.17 -8.90 23.08
C GLY A 421 3.47 -7.58 22.76
N GLY A 422 4.22 -6.49 22.52
CA GLY A 422 3.70 -5.22 22.07
C GLY A 422 3.12 -5.27 20.64
N PRO A 423 2.32 -4.26 20.27
CA PRO A 423 1.71 -4.17 18.95
C PRO A 423 2.73 -3.88 17.85
N TYR A 424 2.57 -4.55 16.71
CA TYR A 424 2.91 -3.98 15.40
C TYR A 424 1.58 -3.61 14.73
N THR A 425 1.33 -2.32 14.56
CA THR A 425 0.10 -1.79 13.94
C THR A 425 0.38 -1.15 12.60
N THR A 426 -0.57 -1.24 11.67
CA THR A 426 -0.52 -0.49 10.41
C THR A 426 -1.72 0.44 10.33
N GLU A 427 -1.48 1.71 10.01
CA GLU A 427 -2.49 2.73 9.77
C GLU A 427 -3.01 2.67 8.33
N ILE A 428 -4.28 2.96 8.11
CA ILE A 428 -4.88 3.17 6.79
C ILE A 428 -6.12 4.06 6.95
N GLU A 429 -6.18 5.16 6.19
CA GLU A 429 -7.26 6.16 6.24
C GLU A 429 -7.67 6.63 7.65
N GLY A 430 -6.69 6.82 8.53
CA GLY A 430 -6.87 7.26 9.92
C GLY A 430 -7.32 6.16 10.89
N THR A 431 -7.35 4.89 10.46
CA THR A 431 -7.70 3.73 11.30
C THR A 431 -6.51 2.78 11.45
N TRP A 432 -6.23 2.37 12.68
CA TRP A 432 -5.11 1.49 13.02
C TRP A 432 -5.55 0.03 13.23
N PHE A 433 -4.90 -0.88 12.51
CA PHE A 433 -5.14 -2.32 12.58
C PHE A 433 -3.91 -3.05 13.14
N LEU A 434 -4.14 -4.09 13.94
CA LEU A 434 -3.09 -4.96 14.44
C LEU A 434 -2.67 -5.97 13.36
N THR A 435 -1.49 -5.77 12.80
CA THR A 435 -0.93 -6.60 11.71
C THR A 435 0.13 -7.58 12.21
N GLY A 436 0.80 -7.27 13.34
CA GLY A 436 1.76 -8.16 13.99
C GLY A 436 1.83 -7.99 15.51
N ILE A 437 2.59 -8.87 16.16
CA ILE A 437 2.96 -8.81 17.58
C ILE A 437 4.47 -8.99 17.67
N THR A 438 5.16 -8.12 18.42
CA THR A 438 6.62 -8.22 18.63
C THR A 438 6.96 -9.54 19.32
N SER A 439 7.79 -10.37 18.69
CA SER A 439 8.15 -11.70 19.19
C SER A 439 9.62 -11.75 19.62
N TRP A 440 10.56 -11.69 18.69
CA TRP A 440 11.99 -11.82 18.97
C TRP A 440 12.88 -11.09 17.94
N GLY A 441 14.18 -11.04 18.22
CA GLY A 441 15.23 -10.57 17.32
C GLY A 441 16.59 -11.07 17.81
N GLU A 442 17.59 -11.09 16.95
CA GLU A 442 18.96 -11.51 17.34
C GLU A 442 19.65 -10.42 18.18
N GLU A 443 19.81 -9.24 17.60
CA GLU A 443 20.35 -8.04 18.26
C GLU A 443 19.58 -6.82 17.78
N CYS A 444 19.21 -5.94 18.72
CA CYS A 444 18.35 -4.79 18.44
C CYS A 444 19.04 -3.81 17.48
N ALA A 445 18.50 -3.72 16.26
CA ALA A 445 18.93 -2.80 15.21
C ALA A 445 20.37 -2.97 14.69
N LEU A 446 20.91 -4.19 14.73
CA LEU A 446 22.15 -4.51 14.02
C LEU A 446 21.95 -4.32 12.50
N PRO A 447 22.89 -3.70 11.76
CA PRO A 447 22.80 -3.60 10.30
C PRO A 447 22.64 -4.98 9.64
N GLY A 448 21.75 -5.08 8.66
CA GLY A 448 21.41 -6.35 8.00
C GLY A 448 20.53 -7.31 8.82
N LYS A 449 20.08 -6.92 10.03
CA LYS A 449 19.11 -7.66 10.83
C LYS A 449 17.78 -6.89 10.94
N TYR A 450 16.73 -7.62 11.32
CA TYR A 450 15.36 -7.12 11.43
C TYR A 450 14.67 -7.72 12.66
N GLY A 451 13.72 -7.00 13.26
CA GLY A 451 12.82 -7.57 14.26
C GLY A 451 11.86 -8.58 13.65
N ILE A 452 11.55 -9.65 14.39
CA ILE A 452 10.64 -10.72 13.97
C ILE A 452 9.33 -10.63 14.75
N TYR A 453 8.23 -10.67 13.99
CA TYR A 453 6.88 -10.43 14.49
C TYR A 453 5.97 -11.62 14.16
N THR A 454 5.10 -11.99 15.10
CA THR A 454 4.03 -12.96 14.87
C THR A 454 2.98 -12.37 13.94
N ARG A 455 2.68 -13.05 12.82
CA ARG A 455 1.77 -12.58 11.77
C ARG A 455 0.31 -12.76 12.17
N VAL A 456 -0.34 -11.70 12.67
CA VAL A 456 -1.70 -11.74 13.25
C VAL A 456 -2.76 -12.23 12.26
N SER A 457 -2.59 -11.99 10.95
CA SER A 457 -3.52 -12.47 9.91
C SER A 457 -3.76 -13.98 9.94
N LYS A 458 -2.76 -14.79 10.35
CA LYS A 458 -2.87 -16.26 10.48
C LYS A 458 -3.73 -16.67 11.70
N TYR A 459 -3.92 -15.79 12.68
CA TYR A 459 -4.58 -16.09 13.96
C TYR A 459 -5.96 -15.45 14.16
N VAL A 460 -6.40 -14.55 13.27
CA VAL A 460 -7.70 -13.83 13.38
C VAL A 460 -8.86 -14.76 13.74
N LYS A 461 -8.98 -15.92 13.09
CA LYS A 461 -10.03 -16.91 13.36
C LYS A 461 -9.99 -17.43 14.81
N TRP A 462 -8.80 -17.80 15.30
CA TRP A 462 -8.61 -18.28 16.68
C TRP A 462 -8.88 -17.16 17.70
N ILE A 463 -8.46 -15.93 17.41
CA ILE A 463 -8.74 -14.76 18.26
C ILE A 463 -10.25 -14.55 18.38
N LYS A 464 -10.98 -14.47 17.26
CA LYS A 464 -12.44 -14.29 17.26
C LYS A 464 -13.16 -15.42 18.00
N GLN A 465 -12.82 -16.68 17.72
CA GLN A 465 -13.44 -17.84 18.36
C GLN A 465 -13.20 -17.89 19.87
N THR A 466 -11.99 -17.54 20.34
CA THR A 466 -11.63 -17.59 21.75
C THR A 466 -12.23 -16.44 22.56
N THR A 467 -12.29 -15.25 21.97
CA THR A 467 -12.77 -14.02 22.63
C THR A 467 -14.26 -13.75 22.43
N ARG A 468 -14.91 -14.47 21.50
CA ARG A 468 -16.28 -14.23 21.01
C ARG A 468 -16.47 -12.84 20.36
N LEU A 469 -15.42 -12.31 19.74
CA LEU A 469 -15.49 -11.13 18.89
C LEU A 469 -16.25 -11.45 17.58
N PRO A 470 -17.07 -10.52 17.06
CA PRO A 470 -17.72 -10.64 15.76
C PRO A 470 -16.69 -10.59 14.61
#